data_AF-A0A938ZL08-F1
#
_entry.id   AF-A0A938ZL08-F1
#
_cell.length_a   1.000
_cell.length_b   1.000
_cell.length_c   1.000
_cell.angle_alpha   90.00
_cell.angle_beta   90.00
_cell.angle_gamma   90.00
#
_symmetry.space_group_name_H-M   'P 1'
#
loop_
_entity.id
_entity.type
_entity.pdbx_description
1 polymer ?
#
loop_
_entity_poly.entity_id
_entity_poly.type
_entity_poly.pdbx_seq_one_letter_code
_entity_poly.pdbx_strand_id
1 'polypeptide(L)' 'MLKVTISLEKDILQFVDQYAQGNRSAYINTLLAEHRRRILAAEMITALMQDVKDAEYQAEIAAWDGVAGDGINARE' A
#
# COMPACT_ATOMS: atom_id res chain seq x y z
N MET A 1 -20.91 8.57 -2.18
CA MET A 1 -19.73 9.44 -1.93
C MET A 1 -20.09 10.42 -0.85
N LEU A 2 -19.31 10.51 0.23
CA LEU A 2 -19.55 11.45 1.32
C LEU A 2 -18.86 12.77 1.02
N LYS A 3 -19.53 13.89 1.31
CA LYS A 3 -18.95 15.24 1.18
C LYS A 3 -18.53 15.71 2.57
N VAL A 4 -17.31 16.23 2.66
CA VAL A 4 -16.74 16.79 3.88
C VAL A 4 -16.11 18.13 3.55
N THR A 5 -16.16 19.06 4.50
CA THR A 5 -15.45 20.34 4.42
C THR A 5 -14.15 20.21 5.21
N ILE A 6 -13.04 20.59 4.60
CA ILE A 6 -11.71 20.62 5.23
C ILE A 6 -11.09 22.00 5.04
N SER A 7 -10.27 22.42 6.00
CA SER A 7 -9.45 23.62 5.87
C SER A 7 -8.13 23.24 5.18
N LEU A 8 -7.73 24.03 4.19
CA LEU A 8 -6.44 23.92 3.51
C LEU A 8 -5.76 25.27 3.55
N GLU A 9 -4.44 25.25 3.75
CA GLU A 9 -3.62 26.44 3.58
C GLU A 9 -3.69 26.95 2.14
N LYS A 10 -3.49 28.26 1.97
CA LYS A 10 -3.68 28.92 0.67
C LYS A 10 -2.78 28.36 -0.43
N ASP A 11 -1.53 28.07 -0.09
CA ASP A 11 -0.52 27.47 -0.97
C ASP A 11 -0.90 26.03 -1.36
N ILE A 12 -1.42 25.24 -0.41
CA ILE A 12 -1.89 23.87 -0.68
C ILE A 12 -3.09 23.89 -1.62
N LEU A 13 -4.03 24.82 -1.44
CA LEU A 13 -5.17 24.97 -2.34
C LEU A 13 -4.71 25.35 -3.75
N GLN A 14 -3.73 26.26 -3.89
CA GLN A 14 -3.16 26.63 -5.19
C GLN A 14 -2.47 25.44 -5.87
N PHE A 15 -1.73 24.63 -5.11
CA PHE A 15 -1.13 23.40 -5.62
C PHE A 15 -2.21 22.46 -6.14
N VAL A 16 -3.26 22.18 -5.34
CA VAL A 16 -4.37 21.32 -5.78
C VAL A 16 -4.99 21.88 -7.06
N ASP A 17 -5.22 23.19 -7.15
CA ASP A 17 -5.80 23.83 -8.34
C ASP A 17 -4.98 23.64 -9.60
N GLN A 18 -3.66 23.74 -9.48
CA GLN A 18 -2.74 23.57 -10.60
C GLN A 18 -2.81 22.16 -11.20
N TYR A 19 -2.94 21.13 -10.36
CA TYR A 19 -2.85 19.72 -10.81
C TYR A 19 -4.20 19.02 -10.93
N ALA A 20 -5.27 19.57 -10.35
CA ALA A 20 -6.57 18.94 -10.34
C ALA A 20 -7.30 18.95 -11.69
N GLN A 21 -6.84 19.72 -12.69
CA GLN A 21 -7.46 19.84 -14.02
C GLN A 21 -8.97 20.12 -13.95
N GLY A 22 -9.40 20.91 -12.97
CA GLY A 22 -10.82 21.25 -12.74
C GLY A 22 -11.58 20.30 -11.81
N ASN A 23 -11.00 19.17 -11.37
CA ASN A 23 -11.64 18.25 -10.41
C ASN A 23 -10.78 18.02 -9.15
N ARG A 24 -10.87 18.96 -8.21
CA ARG A 24 -10.13 18.92 -6.93
C ARG A 24 -10.40 17.65 -6.13
N SER A 25 -11.66 17.23 -6.06
CA SER A 25 -12.05 16.05 -5.28
C SER A 25 -11.45 14.77 -5.85
N ALA A 26 -11.45 14.59 -7.17
CA ALA A 26 -10.81 13.43 -7.80
C ALA A 26 -9.30 13.42 -7.55
N TYR A 27 -8.64 14.57 -7.71
CA TYR A 27 -7.20 14.69 -7.47
C TYR A 27 -6.82 14.37 -6.02
N ILE A 28 -7.52 14.98 -5.05
CA ILE A 28 -7.29 14.73 -3.62
C ILE A 28 -7.55 13.25 -3.28
N ASN A 29 -8.62 12.64 -3.81
CA ASN A 29 -8.90 11.23 -3.57
C ASN A 29 -7.79 10.32 -4.12
N THR A 30 -7.28 10.58 -5.32
CA THR A 30 -6.16 9.83 -5.89
C THR A 30 -4.90 9.98 -5.04
N LEU A 31 -4.57 11.22 -4.64
CA LEU A 31 -3.41 11.50 -3.79
C LEU A 31 -3.50 10.79 -2.43
N LEU A 32 -4.67 10.81 -1.79
CA LEU A 32 -4.90 10.12 -0.51
C LEU A 32 -4.85 8.61 -0.67
N ALA A 33 -5.39 8.06 -1.77
CA ALA A 33 -5.31 6.62 -2.04
C ALA A 33 -3.86 6.17 -2.26
N GLU A 34 -3.06 6.96 -2.99
CA GLU A 34 -1.62 6.73 -3.14
C GLU A 34 -0.89 6.80 -1.81
N HIS A 35 -1.14 7.83 -1.02
CA HIS A 35 -0.51 7.99 0.30
C HIS A 35 -0.84 6.81 1.22
N ARG A 36 -2.11 6.38 1.25
CA ARG A 36 -2.53 5.19 1.99
C ARG A 36 -1.79 3.94 1.54
N ARG A 37 -1.61 3.73 0.22
CA ARG A 37 -0.83 2.60 -0.30
C ARG A 37 0.63 2.65 0.16
N ARG A 38 1.25 3.84 0.19
CA ARG A 38 2.63 4.01 0.66
C ARG A 38 2.78 3.70 2.15
N ILE A 39 1.84 4.15 2.98
CA ILE A 39 1.82 3.82 4.42
C ILE A 39 1.72 2.30 4.60
N LEU A 40 0.74 1.66 3.95
CA LEU A 40 0.54 0.22 4.07
C LEU A 40 1.78 -0.57 3.62
N ALA A 41 2.42 -0.16 2.52
CA ALA A 41 3.66 -0.80 2.07
C ALA A 41 4.79 -0.67 3.09
N ALA A 42 4.94 0.49 3.73
CA ALA A 42 5.95 0.70 4.77
C ALA A 42 5.67 -0.13 6.03
N GLU A 43 4.41 -0.24 6.45
CA GLU A 43 3.97 -1.12 7.54
C GLU A 43 4.26 -2.58 7.22
N MET A 44 3.92 -3.04 6.00
CA MET A 44 4.23 -4.40 5.54
C MET A 44 5.73 -4.69 5.54
N ILE A 45 6.55 -3.77 5.01
CA ILE A 45 8.01 -3.92 5.03
C ILE A 45 8.50 -4.04 6.47
N THR A 46 7.98 -3.21 7.38
CA THR A 46 8.39 -3.25 8.79
C THR A 46 8.03 -4.57 9.45
N ALA A 47 6.81 -5.09 9.21
CA ALA A 47 6.38 -6.39 9.70
C ALA A 47 7.25 -7.52 9.16
N LEU A 48 7.47 -7.56 7.84
CA LEU A 48 8.34 -8.56 7.20
C LEU A 48 9.78 -8.50 7.75
N MET A 49 10.31 -7.32 8.04
CA MET A 49 11.63 -7.17 8.66
C MET A 49 11.69 -7.67 10.11
N GLN A 50 10.56 -7.69 10.83
CA GLN A 50 10.47 -8.32 12.15
C GLN A 50 10.44 -9.84 12.00
N ASP A 51 9.62 -10.34 11.08
CA ASP A 51 9.47 -11.77 10.78
C ASP A 51 10.79 -12.43 10.32
N VAL A 52 11.65 -11.69 9.60
CA VAL A 52 12.99 -12.16 9.21
C VAL A 52 13.90 -12.42 10.43
N LYS A 53 13.67 -11.72 11.54
CA LYS A 53 14.47 -11.88 12.77
C LYS A 53 13.95 -13.02 13.66
N ASP A 54 12.78 -13.56 13.35
CA ASP A 54 12.17 -14.67 14.07
C ASP A 54 12.61 -16.00 13.45
N ALA A 55 13.50 -16.71 14.14
CA ALA A 55 14.05 -17.97 13.66
C ALA A 55 13.00 -19.10 13.56
N GLU A 56 11.97 -19.08 14.40
CA GLU A 56 10.90 -20.08 14.38
C GLU A 56 10.00 -19.85 13.16
N TYR A 57 9.62 -18.59 12.92
CA TYR A 57 8.86 -18.22 11.74
C TYR A 57 9.63 -18.49 10.43
N GLN A 58 10.93 -18.19 10.38
CA GLN A 58 11.75 -18.51 9.20
C GLN A 58 11.87 -20.03 8.95
N ALA A 59 11.91 -20.84 10.00
CA ALA A 59 11.90 -22.29 9.86
C ALA A 59 10.57 -22.80 9.27
N GLU A 60 9.45 -22.19 9.65
CA GLU A 60 8.15 -22.46 9.05
C GLU A 60 8.14 -22.08 7.56
N ILE A 61 8.57 -20.85 7.21
CA ILE A 61 8.66 -20.40 5.81
C ILE A 61 9.50 -21.35 4.95
N ALA A 62 10.63 -21.85 5.47
CA ALA A 62 11.48 -22.81 4.75
C ALA A 62 10.77 -24.16 4.51
N ALA A 63 9.91 -24.60 5.44
CA ALA A 63 9.09 -25.79 5.24
C ALA A 63 8.02 -25.57 4.14
N TRP A 64 7.41 -24.38 4.09
CA TRP A 64 6.45 -24.00 3.04
C TRP A 64 7.09 -23.85 1.66
N ASP A 65 8.33 -23.37 1.58
CA ASP A 65 9.06 -23.23 0.31
C ASP A 65 9.22 -24.58 -0.40
N GLY A 66 9.37 -25.67 0.36
CA GLY A 66 9.49 -27.03 -0.17
C GLY A 66 8.26 -27.53 -0.95
N VAL A 67 7.07 -26.98 -0.70
CA VAL A 67 5.82 -27.34 -1.40
C VAL A 67 5.34 -26.27 -2.38
N ALA A 68 6.07 -25.17 -2.53
CA ALA A 68 5.65 -24.04 -3.37
C ALA A 68 5.50 -24.40 -4.86
N GLY A 69 6.17 -25.47 -5.30
CA GLY A 69 6.10 -26.00 -6.68
C GLY A 69 5.04 -27.08 -6.90
N ASP A 70 4.34 -27.53 -5.85
CA ASP A 70 3.38 -28.62 -5.97
C ASP A 70 2.25 -28.25 -6.94
N GLY A 71 1.97 -29.13 -7.89
CA GLY A 71 0.96 -28.91 -8.95
C GLY A 71 1.46 -28.11 -10.16
N ILE A 72 2.63 -27.44 -10.08
CA ILE A 72 3.26 -26.80 -11.25
C ILE A 72 3.89 -27.92 -12.10
N ASN A 73 3.30 -28.19 -13.26
CA ASN A 73 3.61 -29.30 -14.18
C ASN A 73 3.02 -30.68 -13.82
N ALA A 74 2.07 -30.75 -12.88
CA ALA A 74 1.26 -31.96 -12.76
C ALA A 74 0.40 -32.09 -14.03
N ARG A 75 0.73 -33.04 -14.91
CA ARG A 75 -0.15 -33.45 -16.01
C ARG A 75 -1.33 -34.21 -15.42
N GLU A 76 -2.54 -33.88 -15.88
CA GLU A 76 -3.79 -34.59 -15.55
C GLU A 76 -3.70 -36.09 -15.81
#